data_AF-A0A8S2G1J5-F1
#
_entry.id   AF-A0A8S2G1J5-F1
#
_cell.length_a   1.000
_cell.length_b   1.000
_cell.length_c   1.000
_cell.angle_alpha   90.00
_cell.angle_beta   90.00
_cell.angle_gamma   90.00
#
_symmetry.space_group_name_H-M   'P 1'
#
loop_
_entity.id
_entity.type
_entity.pdbx_description
1 polymer ?
#
loop_
_entity_poly.entity_id
_entity_poly.type
_entity_poly.pdbx_seq_one_letter_code
_entity_poly.pdbx_strand_id
1 'polypeptide(L)'
;CDISMLSDKSLILIFSYINHQELLRCSLVCRRWYQLSKNGRLWRRVYLRPEYHGVHVINANKFLSVISKRFTLALQYIDLPMDLITVDILHELANKCPNLKHLTLDFSAAMQLHDFHDLNMFPCNLKIICICLSDVIFLEGFMRKIYPYLSSLDILHII
;
A
#
# COMPACT_ATOMS: atom_id res chain seq x y z
N CYS A 1 31.02 -13.24 -15.49
CA CYS A 1 30.84 -12.35 -14.33
C CYS A 1 29.86 -13.01 -13.37
N ASP A 2 30.30 -13.31 -12.15
CA ASP A 2 29.43 -13.90 -11.14
C ASP A 2 28.62 -12.79 -10.45
N ILE A 3 27.29 -12.89 -10.53
CA ILE A 3 26.34 -11.98 -9.89
C ILE A 3 26.55 -11.92 -8.36
N SER A 4 27.12 -12.97 -7.77
CA SER A 4 27.45 -13.02 -6.35
C SER A 4 28.45 -11.93 -5.92
N MET A 5 29.28 -11.43 -6.84
CA MET A 5 30.31 -10.42 -6.59
C MET A 5 29.79 -8.98 -6.60
N LEU A 6 28.53 -8.76 -7.01
CA LEU A 6 27.92 -7.43 -6.99
C LEU A 6 27.78 -6.93 -5.56
N SER A 7 27.91 -5.61 -5.35
CA SER A 7 27.68 -4.99 -4.04
C SER A 7 26.17 -4.98 -3.70
N ASP A 8 25.83 -4.89 -2.41
CA ASP A 8 24.43 -4.76 -1.97
C ASP A 8 23.74 -3.53 -2.57
N LYS A 9 24.47 -2.42 -2.72
CA LYS A 9 23.95 -1.20 -3.35
C LYS A 9 23.60 -1.43 -4.82
N SER A 10 24.46 -2.16 -5.55
CA SER A 10 24.22 -2.53 -6.95
C SER A 10 23.01 -3.45 -7.08
N LEU A 11 22.88 -4.46 -6.21
CA LEU A 11 21.73 -5.36 -6.20
C LEU A 11 20.42 -4.64 -5.87
N ILE A 12 20.41 -3.74 -4.89
CA ILE A 12 19.24 -2.92 -4.57
C ILE A 12 18.87 -2.01 -5.76
N LEU A 13 19.86 -1.44 -6.46
CA LEU A 13 19.60 -0.65 -7.65
C LEU A 13 18.97 -1.51 -8.74
N ILE A 14 19.48 -2.72 -8.99
CA ILE A 14 18.89 -3.67 -9.94
C ILE A 14 17.44 -3.99 -9.53
N PHE A 15 17.22 -4.32 -8.26
CA PHE A 15 15.88 -4.61 -7.72
C PHE A 15 14.90 -3.45 -7.85
N SER A 16 15.38 -2.20 -7.93
CA SER A 16 14.51 -1.03 -8.08
C SER A 16 13.84 -0.94 -9.46
N TYR A 17 14.33 -1.70 -10.45
CA TYR A 17 13.73 -1.81 -11.79
C TYR A 17 12.78 -3.00 -11.93
N ILE A 18 12.65 -3.83 -10.88
CA ILE A 18 11.85 -5.05 -10.88
C ILE A 18 10.51 -4.75 -10.20
N ASN A 19 9.40 -5.29 -10.72
CA ASN A 19 8.10 -5.14 -10.08
C ASN A 19 8.02 -5.93 -8.75
N HIS A 20 7.07 -5.62 -7.88
CA HIS A 20 7.00 -6.25 -6.56
C HIS A 20 6.75 -7.77 -6.61
N GLN A 21 6.02 -8.28 -7.60
CA GLN A 21 5.79 -9.72 -7.74
C GLN A 21 7.09 -10.47 -8.04
N GLU A 22 7.88 -9.97 -8.98
CA GLU A 22 9.19 -10.51 -9.32
C GLU A 22 10.20 -10.30 -8.21
N LEU A 23 10.16 -9.17 -7.50
CA LEU A 23 11.02 -8.93 -6.34
C LEU A 23 10.78 -9.96 -5.23
N LEU A 24 9.52 -10.36 -5.01
CA LEU A 24 9.18 -11.44 -4.09
C LEU A 24 9.75 -12.79 -4.57
N ARG A 25 9.78 -13.07 -5.88
CA ARG A 25 10.46 -14.25 -6.43
C ARG A 25 11.98 -14.18 -6.24
N CYS A 26 12.60 -13.02 -6.46
CA CYS A 26 14.02 -12.79 -6.19
C CYS A 26 14.38 -13.08 -4.72
N SER A 27 13.46 -12.83 -3.78
CA SER A 27 13.67 -13.12 -2.36
C SER A 27 13.90 -14.61 -2.06
N LEU A 28 13.54 -15.52 -2.97
CA LEU A 28 13.69 -16.97 -2.80
C LEU A 28 15.03 -17.52 -3.30
N VAL A 29 15.85 -16.71 -3.97
CA VAL A 29 17.11 -17.17 -4.60
C VAL A 29 18.17 -17.54 -3.57
N CYS A 30 18.43 -16.66 -2.60
CA CYS A 30 19.37 -16.92 -1.50
C CYS A 30 19.10 -16.00 -0.30
N ARG A 31 19.72 -16.29 0.85
CA ARG A 31 19.54 -15.51 2.09
C ARG A 31 19.88 -14.02 1.91
N ARG A 32 20.90 -13.71 1.10
CA ARG A 32 21.29 -12.33 0.80
C ARG A 32 20.20 -11.60 0.03
N TRP A 33 19.66 -12.21 -1.03
CA TRP A 33 18.60 -11.62 -1.84
C TRP A 33 17.30 -11.47 -1.04
N TYR A 34 16.99 -12.46 -0.18
CA TYR A 34 15.91 -12.36 0.78
C TYR A 34 16.01 -11.12 1.68
N GLN A 35 17.19 -10.83 2.22
CA GLN A 35 17.41 -9.65 3.06
C GLN A 35 17.32 -8.34 2.26
N LEU A 36 17.96 -8.28 1.09
CA LEU A 36 17.99 -7.08 0.26
C LEU A 36 16.63 -6.74 -0.36
N SER A 37 15.83 -7.74 -0.75
CA SER A 37 14.48 -7.54 -1.28
C SER A 37 13.54 -6.87 -0.28
N LYS A 38 13.83 -6.96 1.03
CA LYS A 38 13.05 -6.31 2.09
C LYS A 38 13.44 -4.85 2.33
N ASN A 39 14.43 -4.32 1.61
CA ASN A 39 14.87 -2.95 1.79
C ASN A 39 13.71 -1.97 1.52
N GLY A 40 13.37 -1.13 2.50
CA GLY A 40 12.22 -0.23 2.42
C GLY A 40 12.22 0.69 1.19
N ARG A 41 13.39 1.04 0.64
CA ARG A 41 13.49 1.87 -0.58
C ARG A 41 12.83 1.24 -1.80
N LEU A 42 12.75 -0.10 -1.84
CA LEU A 42 12.09 -0.86 -2.91
C LEU A 42 10.56 -0.87 -2.76
N TRP A 43 10.05 -0.53 -1.58
CA TRP A 43 8.63 -0.56 -1.22
C TRP A 43 8.05 0.84 -1.01
N ARG A 44 8.64 1.86 -1.67
CA ARG A 44 8.14 3.25 -1.61
C ARG A 44 6.77 3.40 -2.26
N ARG A 45 6.52 2.65 -3.32
CA ARG A 45 5.23 2.59 -4.01
C ARG A 45 4.81 1.15 -4.05
N VAL A 46 3.62 0.82 -3.58
CA VAL A 46 3.11 -0.54 -3.52
C VAL A 46 1.79 -0.60 -4.25
N TYR A 47 1.68 -1.54 -5.18
CA TYR A 47 0.47 -1.82 -5.93
C TYR A 47 -0.06 -3.18 -5.48
N LEU A 48 -1.29 -3.25 -5.01
CA LEU A 48 -1.97 -4.45 -4.52
C LEU A 48 -3.12 -4.90 -5.41
N ARG A 49 -3.55 -4.09 -6.38
CA ARG A 49 -4.59 -4.45 -7.34
C ARG A 49 -4.05 -5.43 -8.40
N PRO A 50 -4.44 -6.72 -8.39
CA PRO A 50 -3.87 -7.74 -9.27
C PRO A 50 -4.09 -7.45 -10.76
N GLU A 51 -5.19 -6.78 -11.11
CA GLU A 51 -5.58 -6.39 -12.47
C GLU A 51 -4.54 -5.46 -13.12
N TYR A 52 -3.75 -4.76 -12.30
CA TYR A 52 -2.71 -3.82 -12.71
C TYR A 52 -1.31 -4.31 -12.32
N HIS A 53 -1.08 -5.63 -12.35
CA HIS A 53 0.18 -6.27 -11.95
C HIS A 53 0.57 -6.05 -10.47
N GLY A 54 -0.40 -5.72 -9.62
CA GLY A 54 -0.20 -5.57 -8.18
C GLY A 54 0.04 -6.90 -7.46
N VAL A 55 0.56 -6.82 -6.24
CA VAL A 55 0.79 -7.98 -5.37
C VAL A 55 -0.53 -8.44 -4.78
N HIS A 56 -0.96 -9.65 -5.14
CA HIS A 56 -2.14 -10.25 -4.54
C HIS A 56 -1.89 -10.61 -3.06
N VAL A 57 -2.77 -10.12 -2.18
CA VAL A 57 -2.69 -10.35 -0.74
C VAL A 57 -3.70 -11.41 -0.34
N ILE A 58 -3.21 -12.62 -0.05
CA ILE A 58 -4.07 -13.75 0.34
C ILE A 58 -4.53 -13.66 1.81
N ASN A 59 -3.78 -12.93 2.64
CA ASN A 59 -4.02 -12.91 4.09
C ASN A 59 -3.77 -11.51 4.67
N ALA A 60 -4.85 -10.86 5.09
CA ALA A 60 -4.83 -9.51 5.67
C ALA A 60 -3.97 -9.42 6.94
N ASN A 61 -3.97 -10.44 7.80
CA ASN A 61 -3.15 -10.45 9.02
C ASN A 61 -1.65 -10.50 8.71
N LYS A 62 -1.25 -11.28 7.70
CA LYS A 62 0.13 -11.25 7.21
C LYS A 62 0.46 -9.90 6.61
N PHE A 63 -0.49 -9.27 5.91
CA PHE A 63 -0.29 -7.97 5.31
C PHE A 63 -0.10 -6.85 6.35
N LEU A 64 -0.90 -6.83 7.43
CA LEU A 64 -0.65 -5.98 8.60
C LEU A 64 0.79 -6.10 9.08
N SER A 65 1.29 -7.33 9.27
CA SER A 65 2.67 -7.56 9.69
C SER A 65 3.72 -7.04 8.70
N VAL A 66 3.39 -7.00 7.40
CA VAL A 66 4.26 -6.44 6.36
C VAL A 66 4.27 -4.92 6.43
N ILE A 67 3.11 -4.28 6.64
CA ILE A 67 3.01 -2.82 6.84
C ILE A 67 3.91 -2.40 8.02
N SER A 68 3.79 -3.06 9.17
CA SER A 68 4.53 -2.69 10.38
C SER A 68 6.03 -2.96 10.31
N LYS A 69 6.49 -3.92 9.48
CA LYS A 69 7.90 -4.33 9.45
C LYS A 69 8.66 -3.85 8.21
N ARG A 70 7.98 -3.65 7.08
CA ARG A 70 8.64 -3.44 5.77
C ARG A 70 8.37 -2.07 5.17
N PHE A 71 7.12 -1.63 5.24
CA PHE A 71 6.68 -0.39 4.59
C PHE A 71 7.10 0.83 5.41
N THR A 72 6.66 0.85 6.67
CA THR A 72 7.03 1.85 7.69
C THR A 72 7.26 3.26 7.12
N LEU A 73 8.44 3.85 7.33
CA LEU A 73 8.79 5.20 6.90
C LEU A 73 9.03 5.33 5.40
N ALA A 74 9.22 4.23 4.67
CA ALA A 74 9.57 4.30 3.25
C ALA A 74 8.34 4.42 2.35
N LEU A 75 7.18 3.90 2.78
CA LEU A 75 5.96 3.91 1.98
C LEU A 75 5.45 5.33 1.72
N GLN A 76 5.23 5.65 0.46
CA GLN A 76 4.77 6.94 -0.05
C GLN A 76 3.51 6.82 -0.91
N TYR A 77 3.31 5.67 -1.56
CA TYR A 77 2.14 5.37 -2.38
C TYR A 77 1.65 3.96 -2.08
N ILE A 78 0.34 3.80 -1.93
CA ILE A 78 -0.31 2.49 -1.92
C ILE A 78 -1.68 2.55 -2.59
N ASP A 79 -2.03 1.50 -3.33
CA ASP A 79 -3.42 1.23 -3.71
C ASP A 79 -3.97 0.01 -2.95
N LEU A 80 -5.24 0.10 -2.55
CA LEU A 80 -5.94 -0.96 -1.83
C LEU A 80 -7.13 -1.43 -2.69
N PRO A 81 -7.15 -2.70 -3.13
CA PRO A 81 -8.37 -3.32 -3.63
C PRO A 81 -9.41 -3.42 -2.51
N MET A 82 -10.69 -3.52 -2.91
CA MET A 82 -11.86 -3.50 -2.01
C MET A 82 -11.69 -4.36 -0.75
N ASP A 83 -11.22 -5.60 -0.91
CA ASP A 83 -11.07 -6.61 0.15
C ASP A 83 -10.02 -6.24 1.20
N LEU A 84 -9.12 -5.30 0.90
CA LEU A 84 -8.11 -4.79 1.83
C LEU A 84 -8.48 -3.44 2.45
N ILE A 85 -9.60 -2.84 2.06
CA ILE A 85 -10.06 -1.56 2.62
C ILE A 85 -10.83 -1.83 3.92
N THR A 86 -10.09 -2.18 4.98
CA THR A 86 -10.63 -2.44 6.32
C THR A 86 -10.13 -1.41 7.33
N VAL A 87 -10.85 -1.28 8.45
CA VAL A 87 -10.47 -0.37 9.55
C VAL A 87 -9.06 -0.69 10.05
N ASP A 88 -8.73 -1.96 10.25
CA ASP A 88 -7.41 -2.39 10.74
C ASP A 88 -6.27 -1.99 9.80
N ILE A 89 -6.44 -2.18 8.49
CA ILE A 89 -5.42 -1.81 7.49
C ILE A 89 -5.24 -0.30 7.45
N LEU A 90 -6.33 0.47 7.47
CA LEU A 90 -6.26 1.93 7.46
C LEU A 90 -5.60 2.48 8.74
N HIS A 91 -5.91 1.90 9.90
CA HIS A 91 -5.26 2.24 11.18
C HIS A 91 -3.77 1.91 11.16
N GLU A 92 -3.39 0.73 10.66
CA GLU A 92 -1.99 0.33 10.61
C GLU A 92 -1.19 1.22 9.64
N LEU A 93 -1.76 1.59 8.49
CA LEU A 93 -1.16 2.55 7.57
C LEU A 93 -1.00 3.93 8.22
N ALA A 94 -2.03 4.43 8.92
CA ALA A 94 -1.99 5.71 9.61
C ALA A 94 -0.87 5.73 10.68
N ASN A 95 -0.72 4.64 11.42
CA ASN A 95 0.24 4.55 12.53
C ASN A 95 1.69 4.29 12.08
N LYS A 96 1.89 3.47 11.04
CA LYS A 96 3.24 3.00 10.67
C LYS A 96 3.82 3.75 9.49
N CYS A 97 2.99 4.38 8.66
CA CYS A 97 3.42 4.99 7.39
C CYS A 97 3.21 6.51 7.36
N PRO A 98 3.96 7.28 8.18
CA PRO A 98 3.78 8.74 8.27
C PRO A 98 4.16 9.49 6.99
N ASN A 99 4.96 8.86 6.12
CA ASN A 99 5.37 9.40 4.83
C ASN A 99 4.44 9.04 3.68
N LEU A 100 3.32 8.35 3.96
CA LEU A 100 2.32 8.02 2.95
C LEU A 100 1.69 9.32 2.41
N LYS A 101 1.85 9.57 1.11
CA LYS A 101 1.37 10.78 0.42
C LYS A 101 0.27 10.48 -0.58
N HIS A 102 0.20 9.26 -1.10
CA HIS A 102 -0.76 8.87 -2.11
C HIS A 102 -1.48 7.60 -1.68
N LEU A 103 -2.80 7.66 -1.60
CA LEU A 103 -3.64 6.52 -1.26
C LEU A 103 -4.72 6.35 -2.33
N THR A 104 -4.82 5.16 -2.91
CA THR A 104 -5.92 4.80 -3.79
C THR A 104 -6.80 3.76 -3.10
N LEU A 105 -8.10 4.02 -3.03
CA LEU A 105 -9.11 3.13 -2.48
C LEU A 105 -10.02 2.69 -3.61
N ASP A 106 -9.98 1.41 -3.94
CA ASP A 106 -10.73 0.85 -5.06
C ASP A 106 -12.00 0.14 -4.57
N PHE A 107 -13.13 0.84 -4.65
CA PHE A 107 -14.46 0.31 -4.38
C PHE A 107 -15.23 0.02 -5.68
N SER A 108 -14.57 -0.05 -6.84
CA SER A 108 -15.25 -0.24 -8.13
C SER A 108 -16.03 -1.56 -8.23
N ALA A 109 -15.59 -2.60 -7.51
CA ALA A 109 -16.29 -3.88 -7.41
C ALA A 109 -17.26 -3.97 -6.22
N ALA A 110 -17.39 -2.91 -5.43
CA ALA A 110 -18.18 -2.93 -4.20
C ALA A 110 -19.68 -2.86 -4.48
N MET A 111 -20.42 -3.81 -3.92
CA MET A 111 -21.89 -3.74 -3.84
C MET A 111 -22.35 -2.99 -2.58
N GLN A 112 -21.52 -3.00 -1.53
CA GLN A 112 -21.73 -2.31 -0.27
C GLN A 112 -20.37 -1.95 0.35
N LEU A 113 -20.31 -0.87 1.12
CA LEU A 113 -19.13 -0.50 1.90
C LEU A 113 -19.04 -1.34 3.18
N HIS A 114 -17.81 -1.64 3.60
CA HIS A 114 -17.55 -2.11 4.95
C HIS A 114 -18.07 -1.09 5.99
N ASP A 115 -18.41 -1.58 7.18
CA ASP A 115 -18.74 -0.69 8.28
C ASP A 115 -17.46 0.01 8.78
N PHE A 116 -17.46 1.34 8.69
CA PHE A 116 -16.38 2.21 9.15
C PHE A 116 -16.76 2.95 10.44
N HIS A 117 -17.70 2.43 11.22
CA HIS A 117 -18.11 3.01 12.50
C HIS A 117 -16.91 3.28 13.43
N ASP A 118 -16.00 2.30 13.54
CA ASP A 118 -14.82 2.36 14.41
C ASP A 118 -13.59 3.01 13.76
N LEU A 119 -13.75 3.60 12.57
CA LEU A 119 -12.67 4.30 11.89
C LEU A 119 -12.35 5.62 12.61
N ASN A 120 -11.43 5.54 13.58
CA ASN A 120 -10.98 6.66 14.42
C ASN A 120 -9.54 7.11 14.11
N MET A 121 -8.89 6.51 13.13
CA MET A 121 -7.58 6.92 12.61
C MET A 121 -7.55 6.70 11.11
N PHE A 122 -6.93 7.64 10.39
CA PHE A 122 -6.73 7.57 8.95
C PHE A 122 -5.41 8.28 8.60
N PRO A 123 -4.70 7.89 7.52
CA PRO A 123 -3.45 8.54 7.16
C PRO A 123 -3.65 10.05 6.92
N CYS A 124 -2.98 10.88 7.74
CA CYS A 124 -3.25 12.33 7.81
C CYS A 124 -2.33 13.21 6.93
N ASN A 125 -1.24 12.64 6.42
CA ASN A 125 -0.23 13.36 5.64
C ASN A 125 -0.40 13.20 4.13
N LEU A 126 -1.58 12.74 3.70
CA LEU A 126 -1.90 12.46 2.31
C LEU A 126 -1.96 13.76 1.50
N LYS A 127 -1.40 13.70 0.29
CA LYS A 127 -1.46 14.74 -0.74
C LYS A 127 -2.44 14.42 -1.83
N ILE A 128 -2.56 13.13 -2.18
CA ILE A 128 -3.51 12.66 -3.18
C ILE A 128 -4.28 11.49 -2.63
N ILE A 129 -5.60 11.57 -2.75
CA ILE A 129 -6.51 10.44 -2.54
C ILE A 129 -7.23 10.21 -3.86
N CYS A 130 -7.23 8.96 -4.31
CA CYS A 130 -8.06 8.51 -5.43
C CYS A 130 -9.05 7.49 -4.89
N ILE A 131 -10.34 7.73 -5.10
CA ILE A 131 -11.40 6.79 -4.74
C ILE A 131 -12.08 6.36 -6.04
N CYS A 132 -11.97 5.07 -6.36
CA CYS A 132 -12.68 4.47 -7.49
C CYS A 132 -14.00 3.90 -6.96
N LEU A 133 -15.12 4.28 -7.55
CA LEU A 133 -16.46 3.90 -7.10
C LEU A 133 -17.17 3.01 -8.10
N SER A 134 -18.13 2.24 -7.57
CA SER A 134 -19.17 1.61 -8.37
C SER A 134 -20.40 2.53 -8.41
N ASP A 135 -21.32 2.26 -9.34
CA ASP A 135 -22.56 3.04 -9.50
C ASP A 135 -23.55 2.88 -8.33
N VAL A 136 -23.30 1.96 -7.39
CA VAL A 136 -24.25 1.53 -6.35
C VAL A 136 -23.87 1.92 -4.93
N ILE A 137 -22.66 2.45 -4.71
CA ILE A 137 -22.16 2.78 -3.37
C ILE A 137 -22.29 4.26 -3.04
N PHE A 138 -22.60 4.55 -1.77
CA PHE A 138 -22.71 5.91 -1.25
C PHE A 138 -21.59 6.19 -0.24
N LEU A 139 -20.71 7.12 -0.57
CA LEU A 139 -19.50 7.42 0.21
C LEU A 139 -19.74 8.31 1.45
N GLU A 140 -20.92 8.89 1.63
CA GLU A 140 -21.13 9.96 2.63
C GLU A 140 -20.67 9.59 4.05
N GLY A 141 -21.03 8.39 4.53
CA GLY A 141 -20.62 7.91 5.84
C GLY A 141 -19.10 7.80 6.00
N PHE A 142 -18.43 7.25 4.98
CA PHE A 142 -16.98 7.11 4.95
C PHE A 142 -16.27 8.47 4.85
N MET A 143 -16.73 9.34 3.95
CA MET A 143 -16.16 10.68 3.75
C MET A 143 -16.25 11.53 5.02
N ARG A 144 -17.38 11.49 5.72
CA ARG A 144 -17.55 12.18 7.01
C ARG A 144 -16.57 11.69 8.07
N LYS A 145 -16.21 10.40 8.07
CA LYS A 145 -15.22 9.83 8.99
C LYS A 145 -13.79 10.27 8.66
N ILE A 146 -13.42 10.29 7.37
CA ILE A 146 -12.04 10.64 6.99
C ILE A 146 -11.80 12.15 6.87
N TYR A 147 -12.86 12.96 6.76
CA TYR A 147 -12.78 14.42 6.59
C TYR A 147 -11.79 15.13 7.53
N PRO A 148 -11.73 14.81 8.84
CA PRO A 148 -10.76 15.45 9.75
C PRO A 148 -9.28 15.22 9.39
N TYR A 149 -8.98 14.17 8.63
CA TYR A 149 -7.63 13.78 8.24
C TYR A 149 -7.22 14.33 6.86
N LEU A 150 -8.11 15.02 6.15
CA LEU A 150 -7.89 15.51 4.79
C LEU A 150 -7.27 16.93 4.74
N SER A 151 -6.85 17.48 5.88
CA SER A 151 -6.35 18.86 5.96
C SER A 151 -5.11 19.14 5.10
N SER A 152 -4.29 18.12 4.85
CA SER A 152 -3.07 18.22 4.04
C SER A 152 -3.27 17.86 2.57
N LEU A 153 -4.50 17.51 2.17
CA LEU A 153 -4.83 16.97 0.87
C LEU A 153 -4.78 18.05 -0.21
N ASP A 154 -4.01 17.82 -1.26
CA ASP A 154 -3.93 18.72 -2.42
C ASP A 154 -4.98 18.32 -3.46
N ILE A 155 -5.19 17.00 -3.64
CA ILE A 155 -6.03 16.44 -4.70
C ILE A 155 -6.90 15.31 -4.14
N LEU A 156 -8.21 15.42 -4.36
CA LEU A 156 -9.18 14.35 -4.19
C LEU A 156 -9.77 13.97 -5.56
N HIS A 157 -9.43 12.80 -6.06
CA HIS A 157 -10.04 12.24 -7.26
C HIS A 157 -11.11 11.22 -6.86
N ILE A 158 -12.31 11.39 -7.40
CA ILE A 158 -13.41 10.43 -7.29
C ILE A 158 -13.79 10.06 -8.71
N ILE A 159 -13.69 8.77 -9.05
CA ILE A 159 -13.90 8.22 -10.39
C ILE A 159 -14.99 7.17 -10.30
#